data_AF-A0A845RXE5-F1
#
_entry.id   AF-A0A845RXE5-F1
#
_cell.length_a   1.000
_cell.length_b   1.000
_cell.length_c   1.000
_cell.angle_alpha   90.00
_cell.angle_beta   90.00
_cell.angle_gamma   90.00
#
_symmetry.space_group_name_H-M   'P 1'
#
loop_
_entity.id
_entity.type
_entity.pdbx_description
1 polymer ?
#
loop_
_entity_poly.entity_id
_entity_poly.type
_entity_poly.pdbx_seq_one_letter_code
_entity_poly.pdbx_strand_id
1 'polypeptide(L)'
;MSLSEKNIIAVLGPTNTGKTHFAIERMLQFGSGIIGLPLRLLAREVYEKCIQKVGVEKVALITGEEKIIPPYADYFLCTVESMPLDINAEFVAIDEIQMCADPERGHIFTDRLLNMRGDKLTMFLGSNIMQNIIQKFVPEVEFIFKERFSKLSYSGHKKISRLPGRTAIIAFSVDEVYALAEFVRRHVDFLVATDAIGMGINMDIDHISFNNLNKFDGRRNRHLRLTEIGQIAGRAGRYMNDGTFGITGKCDELSPEQIDKLENHKFDSVINIYWRNSNLDFSSIESLLNSLDQKPYDYSLLRNKDLLDENVLKTLIVKNSHIKTDYKNNNLSTLWECCQIPDFTKSSYNEHIDIIRKVF
;
A
#
# COMPACT_ATOMS: atom_id res chain seq x y z
N MET A 1 4.11 -39.82 6.71
CA MET A 1 4.72 -38.48 6.89
C MET A 1 3.72 -37.50 6.31
N SER A 2 2.86 -36.87 7.10
CA SER A 2 1.89 -35.89 6.59
C SER A 2 2.08 -34.57 7.33
N LEU A 3 3.08 -33.81 6.87
CA LEU A 3 3.07 -32.36 7.04
C LEU A 3 2.12 -31.85 5.97
N SER A 4 1.00 -31.24 6.36
CA SER A 4 0.18 -30.49 5.43
C SER A 4 1.06 -29.42 4.78
N GLU A 5 1.41 -29.58 3.50
CA GLU A 5 2.20 -28.60 2.75
C GLU A 5 1.40 -27.29 2.75
N LYS A 6 1.77 -26.35 3.63
CA LYS A 6 1.27 -24.99 3.58
C LYS A 6 1.85 -24.37 2.31
N ASN A 7 1.02 -24.21 1.30
CA ASN A 7 1.47 -23.66 0.03
C ASN A 7 1.60 -22.14 0.18
N ILE A 8 2.80 -21.62 -0.06
CA ILE A 8 3.04 -20.18 -0.12
C ILE A 8 3.42 -19.81 -1.54
N ILE A 9 2.67 -18.91 -2.16
CA ILE A 9 2.85 -18.51 -3.55
C ILE A 9 3.06 -17.00 -3.63
N ALA A 10 4.05 -16.56 -4.40
CA ALA A 10 4.22 -15.17 -4.80
C ALA A 10 3.85 -15.00 -6.27
N VAL A 11 2.75 -14.31 -6.54
CA VAL A 11 2.33 -13.94 -7.90
C VAL A 11 2.89 -12.56 -8.22
N LEU A 12 3.95 -12.52 -9.03
CA LEU A 12 4.68 -11.29 -9.33
C LEU A 12 4.50 -10.85 -10.78
N GLY A 13 4.37 -9.55 -11.00
CA GLY A 13 4.30 -8.96 -12.34
C GLY A 13 3.97 -7.47 -12.32
N PRO A 14 4.07 -6.76 -13.45
CA PRO A 14 3.70 -5.35 -13.57
C PRO A 14 2.21 -5.11 -13.27
N THR A 15 1.78 -3.85 -13.25
CA THR A 15 0.34 -3.50 -13.20
C THR A 15 -0.38 -3.97 -14.47
N ASN A 16 -1.71 -4.06 -14.45
CA ASN A 16 -2.55 -4.57 -15.55
C ASN A 16 -2.22 -6.03 -15.95
N THR A 17 -2.13 -6.92 -14.96
CA THR A 17 -1.78 -8.36 -15.10
C THR A 17 -2.84 -9.30 -14.50
N GLY A 18 -3.93 -8.76 -13.95
CA GLY A 18 -5.02 -9.55 -13.36
C GLY A 18 -4.69 -10.28 -12.05
N LYS A 19 -3.60 -9.92 -11.35
CA LYS A 19 -3.16 -10.57 -10.10
C LYS A 19 -4.24 -10.57 -9.01
N THR A 20 -4.82 -9.41 -8.70
CA THR A 20 -5.86 -9.28 -7.67
C THR A 20 -7.10 -10.10 -8.04
N HIS A 21 -7.52 -10.08 -9.31
CA HIS A 21 -8.62 -10.93 -9.78
C HIS A 21 -8.30 -12.42 -9.62
N PHE A 22 -7.09 -12.85 -9.99
CA PHE A 22 -6.64 -14.22 -9.80
C PHE A 22 -6.69 -14.64 -8.32
N ALA A 23 -6.25 -13.78 -7.40
CA ALA A 23 -6.30 -14.06 -5.97
C ALA A 23 -7.73 -14.17 -5.45
N ILE A 24 -8.65 -13.31 -5.90
CA ILE A 24 -10.08 -13.38 -5.52
C ILE A 24 -10.70 -14.69 -5.99
N GLU A 25 -10.53 -15.06 -7.26
CA GLU A 25 -11.07 -16.34 -7.76
C GLU A 25 -10.48 -17.54 -7.01
N ARG A 26 -9.20 -17.45 -6.61
CA ARG A 26 -8.55 -18.50 -5.84
C ARG A 26 -9.09 -18.56 -4.41
N MET A 27 -9.26 -17.42 -3.74
CA MET A 27 -9.81 -17.31 -2.39
C MET A 27 -11.20 -17.94 -2.28
N LEU A 28 -12.07 -17.66 -3.25
CA LEU A 28 -13.46 -18.18 -3.26
C LEU A 28 -13.55 -19.69 -3.50
N GLN A 29 -12.44 -20.39 -3.76
CA GLN A 29 -12.38 -21.86 -3.80
C GLN A 29 -12.17 -22.49 -2.42
N PHE A 30 -11.89 -21.68 -1.40
CA PHE A 30 -11.67 -22.11 -0.01
C PHE A 30 -12.88 -21.80 0.87
N GLY A 31 -12.98 -22.49 2.00
CA GLY A 31 -14.08 -22.31 2.96
C GLY A 31 -14.02 -20.99 3.72
N SER A 32 -12.84 -20.37 3.84
CA SER A 32 -12.64 -19.06 4.45
C SER A 32 -11.42 -18.36 3.85
N GLY A 33 -11.39 -17.03 3.90
CA GLY A 33 -10.28 -16.27 3.33
C GLY A 33 -10.12 -14.84 3.86
N ILE A 34 -8.88 -14.36 3.93
CA ILE A 34 -8.56 -12.97 4.24
C ILE A 34 -7.72 -12.39 3.10
N ILE A 35 -8.07 -11.20 2.61
CA ILE A 35 -7.24 -10.46 1.65
C ILE A 35 -6.99 -9.05 2.13
N GLY A 36 -5.71 -8.71 2.25
CA GLY A 36 -5.20 -7.39 2.59
C GLY A 36 -4.92 -6.59 1.33
N LEU A 37 -5.58 -5.44 1.20
CA LEU A 37 -5.51 -4.55 0.06
C LEU A 37 -4.84 -3.23 0.47
N PRO A 38 -4.12 -2.56 -0.43
CA PRO A 38 -3.31 -1.40 -0.08
C PRO A 38 -4.13 -0.12 0.06
N LEU A 39 -5.39 -0.10 -0.40
CA LEU A 39 -6.26 1.07 -0.38
C LEU A 39 -7.68 0.70 0.01
N ARG A 40 -8.34 1.59 0.75
CA ARG A 40 -9.76 1.48 1.13
C ARG A 40 -10.67 1.31 -0.07
N LEU A 41 -10.49 2.10 -1.13
CA LEU A 41 -11.32 2.04 -2.33
C LEU A 41 -11.23 0.66 -3.01
N LEU A 42 -10.08 0.00 -2.94
CA LEU A 42 -9.91 -1.35 -3.46
C LEU A 42 -10.56 -2.39 -2.58
N ALA A 43 -10.41 -2.27 -1.25
CA ALA A 43 -11.14 -3.11 -0.31
C ALA A 43 -12.65 -3.04 -0.58
N ARG A 44 -13.18 -1.84 -0.84
CA ARG A 44 -14.58 -1.65 -1.20
C ARG A 44 -14.95 -2.27 -2.55
N GLU A 45 -14.17 -2.02 -3.60
CA GLU A 45 -14.41 -2.58 -4.93
C GLU A 45 -14.42 -4.12 -4.90
N VAL A 46 -13.47 -4.72 -4.18
CA VAL A 46 -13.38 -6.18 -4.04
C VAL A 46 -14.52 -6.72 -3.20
N TYR A 47 -14.87 -6.05 -2.09
CA TYR A 47 -16.04 -6.40 -1.28
C TYR A 47 -17.32 -6.47 -2.14
N GLU A 48 -17.58 -5.44 -2.94
CA GLU A 48 -18.76 -5.38 -3.82
C GLU A 48 -18.80 -6.52 -4.85
N LYS A 49 -17.64 -6.92 -5.39
CA LYS A 49 -17.54 -8.08 -6.28
C LYS A 49 -17.79 -9.40 -5.54
N CYS A 50 -17.25 -9.56 -4.33
CA CYS A 50 -17.40 -10.79 -3.55
C CYS A 50 -18.84 -10.99 -3.07
N ILE A 51 -19.53 -9.96 -2.58
CA ILE A 51 -20.93 -10.08 -2.14
C ILE A 51 -21.87 -10.51 -3.27
N GLN A 52 -21.58 -10.10 -4.51
CA GLN A 52 -22.35 -10.52 -5.69
C GLN A 52 -22.16 -12.01 -6.00
N LYS A 53 -21.02 -12.59 -5.62
CA LYS A 53 -20.68 -14.00 -5.89
C LYS A 53 -21.14 -14.95 -4.79
N VAL A 54 -20.93 -14.59 -3.53
CA VAL A 54 -21.16 -15.50 -2.38
C VAL A 54 -22.22 -15.02 -1.38
N GLY A 55 -22.77 -13.82 -1.60
CA GLY A 55 -23.80 -13.22 -0.74
C GLY A 55 -23.22 -12.34 0.37
N VAL A 56 -24.00 -11.32 0.78
CA VAL A 56 -23.58 -10.30 1.76
C VAL A 56 -23.28 -10.88 3.15
N GLU A 57 -24.00 -11.92 3.57
CA GLU A 57 -23.84 -12.55 4.89
C GLU A 57 -22.49 -13.26 5.08
N LYS A 58 -21.78 -13.55 3.99
CA LYS A 58 -20.52 -14.29 3.99
C LYS A 58 -19.27 -13.43 3.94
N VAL A 59 -19.44 -12.11 3.79
CA VAL A 59 -18.35 -11.22 3.39
C VAL A 59 -18.28 -10.04 4.34
N ALA A 60 -17.11 -9.85 4.96
CA ALA A 60 -16.80 -8.71 5.79
C ALA A 60 -15.94 -7.69 5.03
N LEU A 61 -16.16 -6.41 5.30
CA LEU A 61 -15.30 -5.29 4.91
C LEU A 61 -14.69 -4.67 6.17
N ILE A 62 -13.36 -4.61 6.26
CA ILE A 62 -12.68 -4.01 7.41
C ILE A 62 -11.63 -3.00 6.93
N THR A 63 -11.87 -1.72 7.17
CA THR A 63 -10.90 -0.65 6.96
C THR A 63 -10.74 0.17 8.24
N GLY A 64 -9.84 1.17 8.23
CA GLY A 64 -9.66 2.07 9.37
C GLY A 64 -10.92 2.88 9.72
N GLU A 65 -11.72 3.21 8.71
CA GLU A 65 -12.88 4.11 8.82
C GLU A 65 -14.23 3.41 8.72
N GLU A 66 -14.27 2.18 8.19
CA GLU A 66 -15.52 1.45 7.92
C GLU A 66 -15.36 -0.03 8.28
N LYS A 67 -16.32 -0.56 9.04
CA LYS A 67 -16.37 -1.98 9.41
C LYS A 67 -17.77 -2.52 9.17
N ILE A 68 -17.87 -3.52 8.31
CA ILE A 68 -19.08 -4.30 8.03
C ILE A 68 -18.72 -5.76 8.28
N ILE A 69 -19.25 -6.34 9.36
CA ILE A 69 -18.91 -7.71 9.76
C ILE A 69 -20.21 -8.48 10.05
N PRO A 70 -20.71 -9.26 9.09
CA PRO A 70 -21.83 -10.16 9.32
C PRO A 70 -21.52 -11.24 10.36
N PRO A 71 -22.53 -11.80 11.07
CA PRO A 71 -22.31 -12.86 12.06
C PRO A 71 -21.69 -14.16 11.51
N TYR A 72 -21.84 -14.42 10.20
CA TYR A 72 -21.42 -15.66 9.53
C TYR A 72 -20.39 -15.40 8.42
N ALA A 73 -19.58 -14.36 8.58
CA ALA A 73 -18.57 -13.97 7.59
C ALA A 73 -17.46 -15.03 7.48
N ASP A 74 -17.25 -15.54 6.27
CA ASP A 74 -16.18 -16.48 5.93
C ASP A 74 -15.02 -15.76 5.22
N TYR A 75 -15.30 -14.63 4.58
CA TYR A 75 -14.33 -13.88 3.77
C TYR A 75 -14.14 -12.45 4.31
N PHE A 76 -12.90 -12.05 4.54
CA PHE A 76 -12.55 -10.75 5.09
C PHE A 76 -11.75 -9.93 4.07
N LEU A 77 -12.40 -8.89 3.53
CA LEU A 77 -11.80 -7.95 2.61
C LEU A 77 -11.37 -6.73 3.41
N CYS A 78 -10.07 -6.47 3.47
CA CYS A 78 -9.55 -5.47 4.39
C CYS A 78 -8.43 -4.65 3.79
N THR A 79 -8.22 -3.45 4.35
CA THR A 79 -6.92 -2.79 4.19
C THR A 79 -5.85 -3.60 4.93
N VAL A 80 -4.62 -3.63 4.43
CA VAL A 80 -3.53 -4.42 5.06
C VAL A 80 -3.34 -4.07 6.55
N GLU A 81 -3.50 -2.80 6.89
CA GLU A 81 -3.48 -2.27 8.26
C GLU A 81 -4.58 -2.86 9.15
N SER A 82 -5.72 -3.18 8.58
CA SER A 82 -6.93 -3.61 9.29
C SER A 82 -7.20 -5.11 9.15
N MET A 83 -6.23 -5.88 8.64
CA MET A 83 -6.32 -7.33 8.61
C MET A 83 -6.50 -7.89 10.03
N PRO A 84 -7.53 -8.72 10.27
CA PRO A 84 -7.71 -9.36 11.58
C PRO A 84 -6.57 -10.35 11.82
N LEU A 85 -5.97 -10.30 13.01
CA LEU A 85 -4.82 -11.13 13.41
C LEU A 85 -5.21 -12.31 14.29
N ASP A 86 -6.41 -12.25 14.86
CA ASP A 86 -7.02 -13.24 15.74
C ASP A 86 -7.91 -14.24 14.97
N ILE A 87 -8.10 -14.02 13.68
CA ILE A 87 -8.91 -14.88 12.80
C ILE A 87 -7.99 -15.74 11.93
N ASN A 88 -8.11 -17.06 12.07
CA ASN A 88 -7.48 -18.01 11.17
C ASN A 88 -8.38 -18.22 9.94
N ALA A 89 -7.76 -18.36 8.76
CA ALA A 89 -8.46 -18.61 7.51
C ALA A 89 -7.70 -19.62 6.65
N GLU A 90 -8.43 -20.37 5.82
CA GLU A 90 -7.82 -21.32 4.90
C GLU A 90 -6.93 -20.62 3.86
N PHE A 91 -7.37 -19.45 3.41
CA PHE A 91 -6.67 -18.62 2.43
C PHE A 91 -6.27 -17.27 3.02
N VAL A 92 -5.03 -16.84 2.79
CA VAL A 92 -4.59 -15.46 3.08
C VAL A 92 -3.92 -14.89 1.84
N ALA A 93 -4.24 -13.65 1.48
CA ALA A 93 -3.50 -12.90 0.47
C ALA A 93 -3.14 -11.47 0.92
N ILE A 94 -1.99 -10.99 0.47
CA ILE A 94 -1.55 -9.60 0.66
C ILE A 94 -1.20 -9.03 -0.71
N ASP A 95 -1.91 -7.96 -1.10
CA ASP A 95 -1.73 -7.28 -2.38
C ASP A 95 -0.74 -6.11 -2.30
N GLU A 96 -0.17 -5.76 -3.44
CA GLU A 96 0.91 -4.77 -3.60
C GLU A 96 2.06 -4.94 -2.59
N ILE A 97 2.60 -6.16 -2.44
CA ILE A 97 3.63 -6.51 -1.44
C ILE A 97 4.90 -5.66 -1.53
N GLN A 98 5.17 -5.00 -2.66
CA GLN A 98 6.26 -4.02 -2.75
C GLN A 98 6.09 -2.80 -1.84
N MET A 99 4.90 -2.58 -1.27
CA MET A 99 4.66 -1.60 -0.22
C MET A 99 5.50 -1.86 1.03
N CYS A 100 6.09 -3.04 1.21
CA CYS A 100 7.16 -3.26 2.20
C CYS A 100 8.31 -2.22 2.09
N ALA A 101 8.57 -1.68 0.90
CA ALA A 101 9.58 -0.64 0.66
C ALA A 101 9.07 0.79 0.89
N ASP A 102 7.84 0.97 1.36
CA ASP A 102 7.26 2.26 1.69
C ASP A 102 7.72 2.75 3.09
N PRO A 103 8.24 3.98 3.24
CA PRO A 103 8.76 4.47 4.51
C PRO A 103 7.73 4.58 5.62
N GLU A 104 6.48 4.86 5.29
CA GLU A 104 5.43 5.15 6.26
C GLU A 104 4.69 3.88 6.64
N ARG A 105 4.23 3.13 5.64
CA ARG A 105 3.35 1.96 5.80
C ARG A 105 4.07 0.63 5.69
N GLY A 106 5.31 0.60 5.18
CA GLY A 106 5.98 -0.64 4.80
C GLY A 106 6.23 -1.60 5.96
N HIS A 107 6.40 -1.09 7.18
CA HIS A 107 6.56 -1.93 8.37
C HIS A 107 5.34 -2.83 8.63
N ILE A 108 4.13 -2.41 8.25
CA ILE A 108 2.90 -3.20 8.38
C ILE A 108 2.88 -4.31 7.33
N PHE A 109 3.17 -3.98 6.07
CA PHE A 109 3.25 -4.97 4.99
C PHE A 109 4.35 -6.01 5.26
N THR A 110 5.50 -5.57 5.77
CA THR A 110 6.59 -6.45 6.16
C THR A 110 6.18 -7.38 7.30
N ASP A 111 5.45 -6.90 8.29
CA ASP A 111 4.90 -7.77 9.33
C ASP A 111 3.98 -8.84 8.74
N ARG A 112 3.06 -8.47 7.82
CA ARG A 112 2.19 -9.44 7.15
C ARG A 112 2.96 -10.45 6.29
N LEU A 113 3.99 -9.99 5.59
CA LEU A 113 4.91 -10.85 4.83
C LEU A 113 5.57 -11.90 5.74
N LEU A 114 6.06 -11.49 6.90
CA LEU A 114 6.81 -12.35 7.81
C LEU A 114 5.90 -13.30 8.61
N ASN A 115 4.76 -12.80 9.08
CA ASN A 115 4.01 -13.46 10.15
C ASN A 115 2.63 -13.98 9.74
N MET A 116 2.00 -13.42 8.69
CA MET A 116 0.63 -13.80 8.35
C MET A 116 0.58 -14.99 7.40
N ARG A 117 -0.16 -16.05 7.76
CA ARG A 117 -0.26 -17.28 6.97
C ARG A 117 -1.70 -17.80 6.96
N GLY A 118 -2.13 -18.32 5.81
CA GLY A 118 -3.34 -19.13 5.71
C GLY A 118 -3.07 -20.58 6.10
N ASP A 119 -4.11 -21.29 6.54
CA ASP A 119 -4.00 -22.69 6.95
C ASP A 119 -3.69 -23.61 5.77
N LYS A 120 -4.16 -23.25 4.56
CA LYS A 120 -3.95 -24.03 3.33
C LYS A 120 -3.12 -23.28 2.29
N LEU A 121 -3.41 -22.01 2.03
CA LEU A 121 -2.73 -21.21 1.00
C LEU A 121 -2.45 -19.79 1.48
N THR A 122 -1.19 -19.36 1.34
CA THR A 122 -0.79 -17.96 1.48
C THR A 122 -0.35 -17.41 0.13
N MET A 123 -0.81 -16.21 -0.24
CA MET A 123 -0.50 -15.59 -1.52
C MET A 123 0.02 -14.16 -1.38
N PHE A 124 1.22 -13.89 -1.87
CA PHE A 124 1.74 -12.53 -1.99
C PHE A 124 1.57 -12.05 -3.43
N LEU A 125 0.96 -10.88 -3.63
CA LEU A 125 0.77 -10.29 -4.95
C LEU A 125 1.59 -9.00 -5.04
N GLY A 126 2.27 -8.77 -6.16
CA GLY A 126 2.93 -7.49 -6.36
C GLY A 126 3.90 -7.47 -7.53
N SER A 127 4.90 -6.59 -7.43
CA SER A 127 5.91 -6.36 -8.46
C SER A 127 7.08 -7.35 -8.38
N ASN A 128 7.68 -7.66 -9.53
CA ASN A 128 8.86 -8.52 -9.67
C ASN A 128 10.06 -8.05 -8.82
N ILE A 129 10.12 -6.76 -8.50
CA ILE A 129 11.21 -6.19 -7.67
C ILE A 129 11.30 -6.83 -6.27
N MET A 130 10.22 -7.47 -5.79
CA MET A 130 10.16 -8.08 -4.47
C MET A 130 10.70 -9.51 -4.42
N GLN A 131 10.98 -10.13 -5.57
CA GLN A 131 11.37 -11.54 -5.66
C GLN A 131 12.50 -11.90 -4.67
N ASN A 132 13.60 -11.15 -4.67
CA ASN A 132 14.76 -11.44 -3.83
C ASN A 132 14.44 -11.33 -2.33
N ILE A 133 13.63 -10.35 -1.94
CA ILE A 133 13.21 -10.14 -0.55
C ILE A 133 12.31 -11.29 -0.09
N ILE A 134 11.30 -11.63 -0.90
CA ILE A 134 10.37 -12.70 -0.55
C ILE A 134 11.12 -14.02 -0.46
N GLN A 135 11.98 -14.35 -1.43
CA GLN A 135 12.78 -15.57 -1.40
C GLN A 135 13.68 -15.65 -0.17
N LYS A 136 14.23 -14.52 0.28
CA LYS A 136 15.09 -14.45 1.45
C LYS A 136 14.33 -14.74 2.75
N PHE A 137 13.15 -14.15 2.93
CA PHE A 137 12.38 -14.25 4.17
C PHE A 137 11.36 -15.37 4.19
N VAL A 138 11.02 -15.92 3.03
CA VAL A 138 10.08 -17.03 2.85
C VAL A 138 10.70 -18.05 1.87
N PRO A 139 11.69 -18.86 2.31
CA PRO A 139 12.42 -19.77 1.43
C PRO A 139 11.55 -20.83 0.73
N GLU A 140 10.42 -21.18 1.33
CA GLU A 140 9.44 -22.15 0.82
C GLU A 140 8.48 -21.59 -0.24
N VAL A 141 8.63 -20.32 -0.64
CA VAL A 141 7.73 -19.66 -1.60
C VAL A 141 7.88 -20.21 -3.03
N GLU A 142 6.75 -20.45 -3.69
CA GLU A 142 6.69 -20.71 -5.12
C GLU A 142 6.38 -19.42 -5.90
N PHE A 143 7.09 -19.17 -6.99
CA PHE A 143 6.88 -17.95 -7.80
C PHE A 143 6.03 -18.23 -9.04
N ILE A 144 5.03 -17.37 -9.27
CA ILE A 144 4.25 -17.31 -10.50
C ILE A 144 4.44 -15.93 -11.11
N PHE A 145 5.07 -15.87 -12.29
CA PHE A 145 5.26 -14.61 -13.00
C PHE A 145 4.09 -14.33 -13.94
N LYS A 146 3.64 -13.07 -13.99
CA LYS A 146 2.59 -12.57 -14.86
C LYS A 146 3.14 -11.49 -15.79
N GLU A 147 2.83 -11.62 -17.07
CA GLU A 147 3.13 -10.60 -18.08
C GLU A 147 1.96 -9.63 -18.24
N ARG A 148 2.29 -8.38 -18.58
CA ARG A 148 1.30 -7.33 -18.83
C ARG A 148 0.45 -7.70 -20.05
N PHE A 149 -0.87 -7.44 -19.98
CA PHE A 149 -1.78 -7.78 -21.07
C PHE A 149 -1.66 -6.90 -22.31
N SER A 150 -1.17 -5.66 -22.17
CA SER A 150 -0.99 -4.69 -23.26
C SER A 150 0.35 -3.99 -23.20
N LYS A 151 0.76 -3.37 -24.31
CA LYS A 151 2.01 -2.60 -24.37
C LYS A 151 1.86 -1.26 -23.67
N LEU A 152 2.96 -0.78 -23.12
CA LEU A 152 3.08 0.57 -22.58
C LEU A 152 4.16 1.30 -23.38
N SER A 153 3.82 2.45 -23.98
CA SER A 153 4.76 3.19 -24.83
C SER A 153 4.89 4.66 -24.44
N TYR A 154 6.09 5.20 -24.54
CA TYR A 154 6.37 6.60 -24.30
C TYR A 154 5.98 7.45 -25.50
N SER A 155 5.21 8.52 -25.25
CA SER A 155 4.67 9.40 -26.28
C SER A 155 5.32 10.79 -26.32
N GLY A 156 6.40 10.99 -25.55
CA GLY A 156 7.16 12.24 -25.51
C GLY A 156 6.54 13.32 -24.62
N HIS A 157 7.07 14.52 -24.78
CA HIS A 157 6.49 15.74 -24.21
C HIS A 157 5.31 16.23 -25.05
N LYS A 158 4.19 16.51 -24.40
CA LYS A 158 3.02 17.15 -25.03
C LYS A 158 2.49 18.27 -24.15
N LYS A 159 2.19 19.43 -24.76
CA LYS A 159 1.40 20.47 -24.08
C LYS A 159 0.03 19.92 -23.68
N ILE A 160 -0.52 20.39 -22.56
CA ILE A 160 -1.82 19.93 -22.03
C ILE A 160 -2.92 19.96 -23.10
N SER A 161 -2.97 21.02 -23.92
CA SER A 161 -3.95 21.17 -25.00
C SER A 161 -3.83 20.17 -26.16
N ARG A 162 -2.74 19.38 -26.21
CA ARG A 162 -2.46 18.34 -27.21
C ARG A 162 -2.46 16.93 -26.61
N LEU A 163 -2.81 16.79 -25.32
CA LEU A 163 -2.97 15.48 -24.70
C LEU A 163 -4.19 14.78 -25.31
N PRO A 164 -4.12 13.46 -25.54
CA PRO A 164 -5.26 12.70 -26.05
C PRO A 164 -6.38 12.63 -24.99
N GLY A 165 -7.61 12.36 -25.40
CA GLY A 165 -8.69 12.07 -24.46
C GLY A 165 -8.35 10.90 -23.53
N ARG A 166 -9.04 10.80 -22.39
CA ARG A 166 -8.80 9.78 -21.35
C ARG A 166 -7.38 9.82 -20.80
N THR A 167 -6.83 11.03 -20.66
CA THR A 167 -5.54 11.25 -20.02
C THR A 167 -5.71 11.50 -18.52
N ALA A 168 -4.89 10.84 -17.71
CA ALA A 168 -4.63 11.23 -16.33
C ALA A 168 -3.36 12.08 -16.24
N ILE A 169 -3.50 13.32 -15.79
CA ILE A 169 -2.39 14.24 -15.51
C ILE A 169 -1.98 14.07 -14.05
N ILE A 170 -0.70 13.75 -13.82
CA ILE A 170 -0.17 13.41 -12.51
C ILE A 170 0.57 14.59 -11.91
N ALA A 171 0.14 14.98 -10.71
CA ALA A 171 0.72 16.03 -9.89
C ALA A 171 0.99 15.52 -8.47
N PHE A 172 1.93 16.14 -7.77
CA PHE A 172 2.41 15.66 -6.47
C PHE A 172 2.16 16.63 -5.31
N SER A 173 1.51 17.76 -5.59
CA SER A 173 1.01 18.67 -4.56
C SER A 173 -0.48 18.95 -4.77
N VAL A 174 -1.17 19.22 -3.66
CA VAL A 174 -2.60 19.56 -3.66
C VAL A 174 -2.82 20.84 -4.48
N ASP A 175 -1.93 21.82 -4.37
CA ASP A 175 -1.99 23.08 -5.12
C ASP A 175 -1.87 22.84 -6.63
N GLU A 176 -0.94 21.97 -7.06
CA GLU A 176 -0.80 21.59 -8.48
C GLU A 176 -2.05 20.86 -8.98
N VAL A 177 -2.62 19.96 -8.18
CA VAL A 177 -3.86 19.24 -8.53
C VAL A 177 -5.01 20.22 -8.77
N TYR A 178 -5.23 21.19 -7.87
CA TYR A 178 -6.29 22.18 -8.04
C TYR A 178 -6.04 23.09 -9.24
N ALA A 179 -4.82 23.59 -9.42
CA ALA A 179 -4.47 24.46 -10.54
C ALA A 179 -4.66 23.75 -11.89
N LEU A 180 -4.22 22.50 -12.00
CA LEU A 180 -4.41 21.69 -13.21
C LEU A 180 -5.89 21.36 -13.43
N ALA A 181 -6.62 20.99 -12.37
CA ALA A 181 -8.05 20.68 -12.45
C ALA A 181 -8.85 21.89 -12.93
N GLU A 182 -8.54 23.09 -12.45
CA GLU A 182 -9.15 24.34 -12.92
C GLU A 182 -8.83 24.60 -14.40
N PHE A 183 -7.57 24.39 -14.79
CA PHE A 183 -7.11 24.58 -16.17
C PHE A 183 -7.81 23.63 -17.16
N VAL A 184 -7.97 22.35 -16.78
CA VAL A 184 -8.58 21.33 -17.65
C VAL A 184 -10.09 21.22 -17.48
N ARG A 185 -10.72 22.00 -16.60
CA ARG A 185 -12.16 21.92 -16.27
C ARG A 185 -13.10 21.97 -17.49
N ARG A 186 -12.68 22.63 -18.57
CA ARG A 186 -13.46 22.74 -19.82
C ARG A 186 -13.28 21.56 -20.78
N HIS A 187 -12.38 20.64 -20.47
CA HIS A 187 -12.08 19.43 -21.22
C HIS A 187 -12.59 18.22 -20.43
N VAL A 188 -13.69 17.63 -20.89
CA VAL A 188 -14.44 16.60 -20.13
C VAL A 188 -13.72 15.24 -20.08
N ASP A 189 -12.62 15.10 -20.83
CA ASP A 189 -11.91 13.83 -21.04
C ASP A 189 -10.60 13.71 -20.23
N PHE A 190 -10.36 14.59 -19.26
CA PHE A 190 -9.14 14.58 -18.45
C PHE A 190 -9.41 14.28 -16.97
N LEU A 191 -8.53 13.48 -16.39
CA LEU A 191 -8.43 13.27 -14.95
C LEU A 191 -7.18 13.98 -14.44
N VAL A 192 -7.26 14.67 -13.30
CA VAL A 192 -6.09 15.15 -12.56
C VAL A 192 -5.99 14.35 -11.28
N ALA A 193 -4.82 13.76 -11.02
CA ALA A 193 -4.64 12.86 -9.88
C ALA A 193 -3.22 12.91 -9.30
N THR A 194 -3.04 12.27 -8.15
CA THR A 194 -1.74 12.05 -7.49
C THR A 194 -1.22 10.63 -7.71
N ASP A 195 -0.08 10.29 -7.10
CA ASP A 195 0.49 8.93 -7.11
C ASP A 195 -0.39 7.85 -6.50
N ALA A 196 -1.45 8.22 -5.77
CA ALA A 196 -2.44 7.30 -5.25
C ALA A 196 -3.07 6.40 -6.34
N ILE A 197 -3.12 6.84 -7.59
CA ILE A 197 -3.63 6.02 -8.70
C ILE A 197 -2.73 4.81 -8.99
N GLY A 198 -1.45 4.89 -8.63
CA GLY A 198 -0.45 3.85 -8.86
C GLY A 198 -0.73 2.54 -8.11
N MET A 199 -1.65 2.55 -7.14
CA MET A 199 -1.84 1.49 -6.14
C MET A 199 -3.07 0.58 -6.32
N GLY A 200 -3.81 0.69 -7.43
CA GLY A 200 -4.76 -0.39 -7.78
C GLY A 200 -6.08 0.03 -8.38
N ILE A 201 -6.44 1.32 -8.31
CA ILE A 201 -7.79 1.78 -8.65
C ILE A 201 -8.10 1.49 -10.11
N ASN A 202 -9.27 0.89 -10.36
CA ASN A 202 -9.71 0.60 -11.71
C ASN A 202 -10.15 1.90 -12.42
N MET A 203 -9.24 2.53 -13.18
CA MET A 203 -9.50 3.78 -13.92
C MET A 203 -9.39 3.63 -15.44
N ASP A 204 -10.35 4.18 -16.21
CA ASP A 204 -10.45 4.02 -17.66
C ASP A 204 -9.55 5.01 -18.41
N ILE A 205 -8.24 4.88 -18.17
CA ILE A 205 -7.18 5.77 -18.65
C ILE A 205 -6.44 5.12 -19.81
N ASP A 206 -6.25 5.85 -20.91
CA ASP A 206 -5.44 5.39 -22.05
C ASP A 206 -4.06 6.05 -22.06
N HIS A 207 -3.94 7.20 -21.40
CA HIS A 207 -2.70 7.97 -21.33
C HIS A 207 -2.39 8.52 -19.93
N ILE A 208 -1.15 8.38 -19.49
CA ILE A 208 -0.63 9.01 -18.26
C ILE A 208 0.34 10.12 -18.64
N SER A 209 0.13 11.33 -18.13
CA SER A 209 1.03 12.46 -18.35
C SER A 209 1.55 13.02 -17.03
N PHE A 210 2.86 12.95 -16.81
CA PHE A 210 3.47 13.54 -15.62
C PHE A 210 3.66 15.05 -15.80
N ASN A 211 3.07 15.85 -14.90
CA ASN A 211 3.32 17.30 -14.84
C ASN A 211 4.62 17.63 -14.10
N ASN A 212 5.05 16.75 -13.21
CA ASN A 212 6.29 16.83 -12.45
C ASN A 212 6.82 15.41 -12.19
N LEU A 213 8.12 15.25 -12.00
CA LEU A 213 8.76 13.98 -11.59
C LEU A 213 9.39 14.08 -10.21
N ASN A 214 9.14 15.17 -9.49
CA ASN A 214 9.60 15.38 -8.13
C ASN A 214 8.40 15.33 -7.17
N LYS A 215 8.58 14.66 -6.03
CA LYS A 215 7.59 14.62 -4.96
C LYS A 215 8.20 14.93 -3.60
N PHE A 216 7.37 15.44 -2.69
CA PHE A 216 7.71 15.61 -1.29
C PHE A 216 7.43 14.31 -0.53
N ASP A 217 8.46 13.73 0.09
CA ASP A 217 8.34 12.47 0.85
C ASP A 217 8.12 12.67 2.36
N GLY A 218 7.67 13.87 2.75
CA GLY A 218 7.56 14.28 4.16
C GLY A 218 8.81 14.96 4.70
N ARG A 219 9.97 14.82 4.03
CA ARG A 219 11.23 15.44 4.48
C ARG A 219 11.84 16.35 3.43
N ARG A 220 11.90 15.90 2.18
CA ARG A 220 12.53 16.64 1.10
C ARG A 220 11.81 16.43 -0.22
N ASN A 221 11.97 17.40 -1.11
CA ASN A 221 11.64 17.20 -2.51
C ASN A 221 12.71 16.30 -3.13
N ARG A 222 12.28 15.19 -3.71
CA ARG A 222 13.15 14.25 -4.42
C ARG A 222 12.52 13.82 -5.74
N HIS A 223 13.37 13.38 -6.64
CA HIS A 223 12.91 12.71 -7.86
C HIS A 223 12.22 11.39 -7.53
N LEU A 224 11.23 11.03 -8.34
CA LEU A 224 10.55 9.74 -8.30
C LEU A 224 11.53 8.64 -8.69
N ARG A 225 11.40 7.48 -8.05
CA ARG A 225 12.10 6.27 -8.47
C ARG A 225 11.43 5.73 -9.74
N LEU A 226 12.18 5.06 -10.60
CA LEU A 226 11.62 4.43 -11.80
C LEU A 226 10.48 3.45 -11.49
N THR A 227 10.53 2.78 -10.34
CA THR A 227 9.45 1.91 -9.86
C THR A 227 8.16 2.68 -9.57
N GLU A 228 8.25 3.87 -8.98
CA GLU A 228 7.10 4.74 -8.71
C GLU A 228 6.49 5.24 -10.03
N ILE A 229 7.34 5.70 -10.96
CA ILE A 229 6.91 6.13 -12.31
C ILE A 229 6.24 4.95 -13.03
N GLY A 230 6.85 3.76 -13.00
CA GLY A 230 6.33 2.55 -13.65
C GLY A 230 4.99 2.07 -13.09
N GLN A 231 4.79 2.18 -11.77
CA GLN A 231 3.49 1.86 -11.15
C GLN A 231 2.37 2.78 -11.64
N ILE A 232 2.65 4.08 -11.73
CA ILE A 232 1.69 5.09 -12.18
C ILE A 232 1.47 4.97 -13.70
N ALA A 233 2.54 4.97 -14.50
CA ALA A 233 2.48 4.86 -15.96
C ALA A 233 1.79 3.56 -16.40
N GLY A 234 2.04 2.46 -15.69
CA GLY A 234 1.40 1.18 -15.96
C GLY A 234 -0.11 1.16 -15.71
N ARG A 235 -0.72 2.24 -15.18
CA ARG A 235 -2.19 2.39 -15.15
C ARG A 235 -2.79 2.82 -16.49
N ALA A 236 -1.96 3.28 -17.43
CA ALA A 236 -2.41 3.58 -18.79
C ALA A 236 -2.68 2.29 -19.58
N GLY A 237 -3.79 2.26 -20.31
CA GLY A 237 -4.22 1.08 -21.06
C GLY A 237 -4.83 0.01 -20.15
N ARG A 238 -5.62 -0.87 -20.76
CA ARG A 238 -6.40 -1.89 -20.05
C ARG A 238 -6.62 -3.12 -20.91
N TYR A 239 -6.49 -4.30 -20.31
CA TYR A 239 -6.65 -5.58 -21.03
C TYR A 239 -5.79 -5.60 -22.29
N MET A 240 -6.42 -5.68 -23.47
CA MET A 240 -5.76 -5.73 -24.78
C MET A 240 -5.47 -4.34 -25.38
N ASN A 241 -5.92 -3.26 -24.72
CA ASN A 241 -5.70 -1.90 -25.20
C ASN A 241 -4.35 -1.38 -24.69
N ASP A 242 -3.49 -1.02 -25.63
CA ASP A 242 -2.19 -0.41 -25.36
C ASP A 242 -2.36 0.92 -24.62
N GLY A 243 -1.45 1.15 -23.67
CA GLY A 243 -1.36 2.37 -22.89
C GLY A 243 -0.20 3.22 -23.36
N THR A 244 -0.30 4.53 -23.14
CA THR A 244 0.83 5.42 -23.37
C THR A 244 1.14 6.25 -22.13
N PHE A 245 2.39 6.66 -21.98
CA PHE A 245 2.78 7.62 -20.96
C PHE A 245 3.64 8.73 -21.56
N GLY A 246 3.74 9.86 -20.87
CA GLY A 246 4.44 11.04 -21.36
C GLY A 246 4.64 12.06 -20.26
N ILE A 247 5.19 13.20 -20.66
CA ILE A 247 5.38 14.35 -19.77
C ILE A 247 4.67 15.57 -20.35
N THR A 248 4.30 16.51 -19.48
CA THR A 248 3.69 17.78 -19.86
C THR A 248 4.25 18.93 -19.05
N GLY A 249 3.79 20.16 -19.32
CA GLY A 249 4.21 21.34 -18.57
C GLY A 249 5.72 21.58 -18.65
N LYS A 250 6.32 21.92 -17.51
CA LYS A 250 7.77 22.15 -17.34
C LYS A 250 8.47 20.97 -16.67
N CYS A 251 7.95 19.76 -16.89
CA CYS A 251 8.50 18.54 -16.33
C CYS A 251 9.86 18.20 -16.93
N ASP A 252 10.76 17.62 -16.12
CA ASP A 252 12.06 17.13 -16.57
C ASP A 252 11.90 16.01 -17.62
N GLU A 253 12.82 15.96 -18.59
CA GLU A 253 12.82 14.90 -19.60
C GLU A 253 13.31 13.58 -19.03
N LEU A 254 12.69 12.48 -19.46
CA LEU A 254 13.15 11.12 -19.18
C LEU A 254 14.26 10.74 -20.16
N SER A 255 15.34 10.15 -19.65
CA SER A 255 16.42 9.65 -20.51
C SER A 255 15.97 8.44 -21.35
N PRO A 256 16.60 8.17 -22.51
CA PRO A 256 16.28 6.98 -23.32
C PRO A 256 16.39 5.66 -22.55
N GLU A 257 17.34 5.54 -21.61
CA GLU A 257 17.50 4.36 -20.76
C GLU A 257 16.33 4.21 -19.76
N GLN A 258 15.89 5.33 -19.17
CA GLN A 258 14.72 5.32 -18.26
C GLN A 258 13.45 4.93 -19.01
N ILE A 259 13.27 5.42 -20.24
CA ILE A 259 12.13 5.10 -21.10
C ILE A 259 12.12 3.60 -21.41
N ASP A 260 13.25 3.03 -21.86
CA ASP A 260 13.35 1.59 -22.16
C ASP A 260 13.01 0.72 -20.93
N LYS A 261 13.52 1.11 -19.75
CA LYS A 261 13.20 0.42 -18.48
C LYS A 261 11.71 0.49 -18.14
N LEU A 262 11.07 1.63 -18.37
CA LEU A 262 9.63 1.83 -18.09
C LEU A 262 8.73 1.05 -19.06
N GLU A 263 9.01 1.09 -20.36
CA GLU A 263 8.24 0.36 -21.39
C GLU A 263 8.36 -1.16 -21.22
N ASN A 264 9.54 -1.65 -20.85
CA ASN A 264 9.80 -3.08 -20.66
C ASN A 264 9.56 -3.58 -19.21
N HIS A 265 9.12 -2.71 -18.30
CA HIS A 265 8.90 -3.03 -16.88
C HIS A 265 10.13 -3.66 -16.18
N LYS A 266 11.33 -3.19 -16.52
CA LYS A 266 12.61 -3.68 -15.98
C LYS A 266 13.10 -2.73 -14.90
N PHE A 267 12.93 -3.13 -13.65
CA PHE A 267 13.31 -2.33 -12.48
C PHE A 267 14.26 -3.10 -11.57
N ASP A 268 15.09 -2.35 -10.85
CA ASP A 268 16.00 -2.92 -9.85
C ASP A 268 15.22 -3.57 -8.72
N SER A 269 15.74 -4.69 -8.22
CA SER A 269 15.15 -5.38 -7.09
C SER A 269 15.19 -4.52 -5.83
N VAL A 270 14.18 -4.67 -4.98
CA VAL A 270 14.19 -4.09 -3.63
C VAL A 270 15.27 -4.82 -2.83
N ILE A 271 16.19 -4.06 -2.24
CA ILE A 271 17.27 -4.59 -1.40
C ILE A 271 16.89 -4.50 0.07
N ASN A 272 16.07 -3.51 0.43
CA ASN A 272 15.70 -3.20 1.80
C ASN A 272 14.20 -2.92 1.92
N ILE A 273 13.59 -3.41 2.99
CA ILE A 273 12.19 -3.15 3.35
C ILE A 273 12.09 -2.54 4.75
N TYR A 274 11.03 -1.78 4.99
CA TYR A 274 10.79 -1.17 6.29
C TYR A 274 10.20 -2.19 7.26
N TRP A 275 10.70 -2.20 8.49
CA TRP A 275 10.33 -3.15 9.54
C TRP A 275 10.21 -2.44 10.88
N ARG A 276 9.30 -2.94 11.71
CA ARG A 276 9.15 -2.60 13.12
C ARG A 276 8.80 -3.89 13.86
N ASN A 277 9.25 -4.01 15.10
CA ASN A 277 8.82 -5.11 15.96
C ASN A 277 7.29 -5.05 16.16
N SER A 278 6.61 -6.15 15.87
CA SER A 278 5.15 -6.28 16.08
C SER A 278 4.80 -6.88 17.44
N ASN A 279 5.75 -7.55 18.11
CA ASN A 279 5.57 -8.12 19.43
C ASN A 279 5.86 -7.07 20.51
N LEU A 280 4.91 -6.17 20.73
CA LEU A 280 5.04 -5.06 21.68
C LEU A 280 4.72 -5.50 23.11
N ASP A 281 5.51 -5.03 24.06
CA ASP A 281 5.35 -5.34 25.49
C ASP A 281 4.67 -4.19 26.22
N PHE A 282 3.40 -4.38 26.60
CA PHE A 282 2.60 -3.38 27.30
C PHE A 282 2.67 -3.48 28.83
N SER A 283 3.60 -4.27 29.39
CA SER A 283 3.76 -4.44 30.86
C SER A 283 4.19 -3.16 31.57
N SER A 284 4.95 -2.29 30.89
CA SER A 284 5.33 -0.97 31.40
C SER A 284 5.69 -0.04 30.25
N ILE A 285 5.75 1.27 30.52
CA ILE A 285 6.20 2.27 29.53
C ILE A 285 7.61 1.95 29.04
N GLU A 286 8.51 1.53 29.95
CA GLU A 286 9.88 1.17 29.60
C GLU A 286 9.93 -0.07 28.72
N SER A 287 9.14 -1.10 29.05
CA SER A 287 9.02 -2.31 28.23
C SER A 287 8.49 -2.01 26.83
N LEU A 288 7.47 -1.15 26.72
CA LEU A 288 6.90 -0.76 25.43
C LEU A 288 7.94 -0.03 24.58
N LEU A 289 8.61 0.98 25.15
CA LEU A 289 9.66 1.72 24.45
C LEU A 289 10.81 0.81 24.02
N ASN A 290 11.26 -0.09 24.91
CA ASN A 290 12.31 -1.06 24.58
C ASN A 290 11.88 -2.02 23.47
N SER A 291 10.63 -2.49 23.48
CA SER A 291 10.09 -3.36 22.43
C SER A 291 9.94 -2.65 21.09
N LEU A 292 9.58 -1.36 21.07
CA LEU A 292 9.54 -0.52 19.87
C LEU A 292 10.94 -0.20 19.32
N ASP A 293 11.91 0.02 20.21
CA ASP A 293 13.29 0.33 19.87
C ASP A 293 14.14 -0.89 19.49
N GLN A 294 13.53 -2.09 19.46
CA GLN A 294 14.20 -3.32 19.03
C GLN A 294 14.83 -3.15 17.64
N LYS A 295 16.07 -3.63 17.52
CA LYS A 295 16.82 -3.58 16.26
C LYS A 295 16.39 -4.70 15.32
N PRO A 296 16.37 -4.44 14.00
CA PRO A 296 16.17 -5.50 13.01
C PRO A 296 17.25 -6.58 13.16
N TYR A 297 16.86 -7.84 12.94
CA TYR A 297 17.77 -8.99 13.01
C TYR A 297 18.52 -9.25 11.70
N ASP A 298 18.17 -8.55 10.62
CA ASP A 298 18.78 -8.70 9.29
C ASP A 298 19.00 -7.33 8.64
N TYR A 299 20.09 -7.20 7.88
CA TYR A 299 20.51 -5.94 7.24
C TYR A 299 19.55 -5.42 6.17
N SER A 300 18.72 -6.29 5.58
CA SER A 300 17.68 -5.91 4.62
C SER A 300 16.39 -5.38 5.27
N LEU A 301 16.31 -5.41 6.60
CA LEU A 301 15.23 -4.81 7.37
C LEU A 301 15.67 -3.44 7.89
N LEU A 302 14.96 -2.39 7.49
CA LEU A 302 15.21 -1.01 7.89
C LEU A 302 14.19 -0.57 8.93
N ARG A 303 14.66 -0.04 10.04
CA ARG A 303 13.78 0.63 11.00
C ARG A 303 13.61 2.09 10.61
N ASN A 304 12.38 2.55 10.45
CA ASN A 304 12.08 3.98 10.34
C ASN A 304 11.93 4.58 11.74
N LYS A 305 12.78 5.55 12.08
CA LYS A 305 12.77 6.23 13.39
C LYS A 305 11.83 7.43 13.45
N ASP A 306 11.31 7.86 12.31
CA ASP A 306 10.50 9.06 12.19
C ASP A 306 9.04 8.70 11.92
N LEU A 307 8.58 7.57 12.46
CA LEU A 307 7.17 7.19 12.42
C LEU A 307 6.37 8.11 13.34
N LEU A 308 5.23 8.60 12.82
CA LEU A 308 4.38 9.56 13.50
C LEU A 308 3.88 9.01 14.84
N ASP A 309 3.37 7.77 14.84
CA ASP A 309 2.79 7.12 16.01
C ASP A 309 3.79 6.99 17.18
N GLU A 310 5.00 6.53 16.90
CA GLU A 310 6.06 6.39 17.89
C GLU A 310 6.51 7.76 18.44
N ASN A 311 6.63 8.76 17.57
CA ASN A 311 7.01 10.11 17.96
C ASN A 311 5.94 10.79 18.84
N VAL A 312 4.66 10.61 18.49
CA VAL A 312 3.51 11.08 19.28
C VAL A 312 3.53 10.43 20.66
N LEU A 313 3.67 9.11 20.73
CA LEU A 313 3.78 8.36 21.98
C LEU A 313 4.92 8.90 22.86
N LYS A 314 6.14 9.01 22.31
CA LYS A 314 7.32 9.52 23.03
C LYS A 314 7.07 10.95 23.55
N THR A 315 6.42 11.80 22.77
CA THR A 315 6.10 13.18 23.16
C THR A 315 5.06 13.22 24.29
N LEU A 316 4.02 12.38 24.22
CA LEU A 316 2.97 12.29 25.24
C LEU A 316 3.52 11.80 26.59
N ILE A 317 4.43 10.83 26.57
CA ILE A 317 5.11 10.30 27.76
C ILE A 317 6.00 11.38 28.41
N VAL A 318 6.77 12.14 27.62
CA VAL A 318 7.69 13.16 28.13
C VAL A 318 6.95 14.38 28.69
N LYS A 319 5.91 14.86 28.01
CA LYS A 319 5.21 16.12 28.38
C LYS A 319 4.28 15.98 29.60
N ASN A 320 3.89 14.78 29.99
CA ASN A 320 2.93 14.60 31.09
C ASN A 320 3.55 13.84 32.26
N SER A 321 4.07 14.57 33.26
CA SER A 321 4.54 13.96 34.51
C SER A 321 3.42 13.24 35.29
N HIS A 322 2.17 13.69 35.17
CA HIS A 322 0.98 13.06 35.77
C HIS A 322 0.58 11.73 35.12
N ILE A 323 0.97 11.50 33.85
CA ILE A 323 0.76 10.24 33.12
C ILE A 323 1.59 9.10 33.73
N LYS A 324 2.63 9.35 34.53
CA LYS A 324 3.36 8.26 35.20
C LYS A 324 2.57 7.56 36.31
N THR A 325 1.51 8.18 36.83
CA THR A 325 0.79 7.73 38.03
C THR A 325 -0.47 6.90 37.78
N ASP A 326 -1.10 7.00 36.59
CA ASP A 326 -2.41 6.38 36.30
C ASP A 326 -2.38 5.03 35.54
N TYR A 327 -1.23 4.56 35.05
CA TYR A 327 -1.16 3.38 34.17
C TYR A 327 -1.02 2.04 34.91
N LYS A 328 -1.31 2.00 36.22
CA LYS A 328 -1.42 0.72 36.95
C LYS A 328 -2.59 -0.15 36.45
N ASN A 329 -3.52 0.38 35.65
CA ASN A 329 -4.75 -0.29 35.22
C ASN A 329 -4.87 -0.45 33.68
N ASN A 330 -3.94 -1.10 33.00
CA ASN A 330 -4.11 -1.63 31.61
C ASN A 330 -4.29 -0.64 30.43
N ASN A 331 -4.25 0.69 30.60
CA ASN A 331 -4.55 1.63 29.50
C ASN A 331 -3.41 1.88 28.49
N LEU A 332 -2.28 1.16 28.57
CA LEU A 332 -1.11 1.42 27.71
C LEU A 332 -1.31 0.95 26.26
N SER A 333 -2.02 -0.17 26.06
CA SER A 333 -2.37 -0.64 24.71
C SER A 333 -3.31 0.34 24.01
N THR A 334 -4.33 0.83 24.73
CA THR A 334 -5.27 1.85 24.21
C THR A 334 -4.55 3.15 23.87
N LEU A 335 -3.60 3.60 24.70
CA LEU A 335 -2.80 4.79 24.36
C LEU A 335 -2.02 4.58 23.05
N TRP A 336 -1.41 3.42 22.88
CA TRP A 336 -0.69 3.09 21.65
C TRP A 336 -1.63 3.05 20.44
N GLU A 337 -2.80 2.43 20.56
CA GLU A 337 -3.83 2.44 19.51
C GLU A 337 -4.26 3.87 19.15
N CYS A 338 -4.45 4.76 20.13
CA CYS A 338 -4.73 6.16 19.88
C CYS A 338 -3.58 6.87 19.15
N CYS A 339 -2.33 6.56 19.46
CA CYS A 339 -1.16 7.13 18.76
C CYS A 339 -1.07 6.69 17.29
N GLN A 340 -1.70 5.57 16.91
CA GLN A 340 -1.74 5.07 15.54
C GLN A 340 -2.81 5.76 14.67
N ILE A 341 -3.62 6.66 15.25
CA ILE A 341 -4.59 7.46 14.48
C ILE A 341 -3.83 8.34 13.48
N PRO A 342 -4.11 8.25 12.17
CA PRO A 342 -3.41 9.05 11.16
C PRO A 342 -3.64 10.56 11.33
N ASP A 343 -2.63 11.38 11.03
CA ASP A 343 -2.77 12.84 10.93
C ASP A 343 -3.34 13.24 9.55
N PHE A 344 -4.67 13.27 9.45
CA PHE A 344 -5.36 13.63 8.21
C PHE A 344 -5.28 15.12 7.86
N THR A 345 -5.06 15.99 8.85
CA THR A 345 -5.04 17.45 8.65
C THR A 345 -3.69 17.94 8.15
N LYS A 346 -2.62 17.14 8.30
CA LYS A 346 -1.23 17.57 8.06
C LYS A 346 -0.94 18.94 8.71
N SER A 347 -1.61 19.15 9.85
CA SER A 347 -1.53 20.35 10.67
C SER A 347 -0.18 20.43 11.35
N SER A 348 0.06 21.48 12.15
CA SER A 348 1.28 21.50 12.97
C SER A 348 1.34 20.23 13.86
N TYR A 349 2.53 19.66 14.03
CA TYR A 349 2.75 18.45 14.83
C TYR A 349 2.16 18.53 16.26
N ASN A 350 2.03 19.74 16.81
CA ASN A 350 1.40 19.97 18.11
C ASN A 350 -0.14 19.80 18.09
N GLU A 351 -0.81 20.22 17.01
CA GLU A 351 -2.27 20.06 16.89
C GLU A 351 -2.67 18.59 16.87
N HIS A 352 -1.92 17.75 16.15
CA HIS A 352 -2.17 16.32 16.12
C HIS A 352 -2.02 15.67 17.51
N ILE A 353 -0.97 16.03 18.25
CA ILE A 353 -0.79 15.58 19.64
C ILE A 353 -2.00 15.97 20.51
N ASP A 354 -2.51 17.19 20.37
CA ASP A 354 -3.66 17.65 21.14
C ASP A 354 -4.97 16.92 20.77
N ILE A 355 -5.11 16.45 19.52
CA ILE A 355 -6.21 15.57 19.12
C ILE A 355 -6.09 14.22 19.84
N ILE A 356 -4.92 13.59 19.80
CA ILE A 356 -4.70 12.29 20.46
C ILE A 356 -4.98 12.39 21.97
N ARG A 357 -4.58 13.50 22.61
CA ARG A 357 -4.88 13.78 24.03
C ARG A 357 -6.36 13.95 24.37
N LYS A 358 -7.19 14.30 23.40
CA LYS A 358 -8.65 14.43 23.60
C LYS A 358 -9.38 13.11 23.35
N VAL A 359 -8.82 12.26 22.51
CA VAL A 359 -9.38 10.95 22.16
C VAL A 359 -9.10 9.92 23.25
N PHE A 360 -7.88 9.92 23.78
CA PHE A 360 -7.50 9.15 24.97
C PHE A 360 -8.05 9.82 26.23
#